data_AF-A0A0Q5PLX6-F1
#
_entry.id   AF-A0A0Q5PLX6-F1
#
_cell.length_a   1.000
_cell.length_b   1.000
_cell.length_c   1.000
_cell.angle_alpha   90.00
_cell.angle_beta   90.00
_cell.angle_gamma   90.00
#
_symmetry.space_group_name_H-M   'P 1'
#
loop_
_entity.id
_entity.type
_entity.pdbx_description
1 polymer ?
#
loop_
_entity_poly.entity_id
_entity_poly.type
_entity_poly.pdbx_seq_one_letter_code
_entity_poly.pdbx_strand_id
1 'polypeptide(L)'
;MNHWTPNVVHQGEERSPVLILDGFAPDPAVFVADAAAREFAPIGPYYPGVRATVPAPLIADLLAALEPLASETFGTGALSVVEAYYSIVTTAPSALAPIQRLPHIDGVGEDRLALLHYLSPNERGGTAFFRQRSTGYESVDRSRYPSYASALQLDVREHGLPDAAYIDGDTPLFACIARHQGRFNRAILYRSNTLHCADLPADLSLSPDPRIGRLTVNTFLSAA
;
A
#
# COMPACT_ATOMS: atom_id res chain seq x y z
N MET A 1 -9.48 14.00 -21.66
CA MET A 1 -9.82 14.58 -20.34
C MET A 1 -9.83 13.44 -19.35
N ASN A 2 -9.06 13.57 -18.28
CA ASN A 2 -9.02 12.58 -17.21
C ASN A 2 -10.40 12.56 -16.51
N HIS A 3 -10.97 11.38 -16.29
CA HIS A 3 -12.31 11.16 -15.73
C HIS A 3 -12.38 11.20 -14.18
N TRP A 4 -11.30 11.62 -13.54
CA TRP A 4 -11.05 11.53 -12.10
C TRP A 4 -10.66 12.92 -11.58
N THR A 5 -11.15 13.27 -10.39
CA THR A 5 -10.80 14.53 -9.71
C THR A 5 -9.74 14.23 -8.65
N PRO A 6 -8.50 14.72 -8.83
CA PRO A 6 -7.44 14.45 -7.86
C PRO A 6 -7.70 15.19 -6.55
N ASN A 7 -7.42 14.52 -5.43
CA ASN A 7 -7.41 15.12 -4.10
C ASN A 7 -6.08 14.82 -3.42
N VAL A 8 -5.35 15.85 -3.01
CA VAL A 8 -4.10 15.70 -2.27
C VAL A 8 -4.35 15.98 -0.80
N VAL A 9 -4.09 15.00 0.05
CA VAL A 9 -4.08 15.20 1.51
C VAL A 9 -2.66 15.12 2.03
N HIS A 10 -2.39 15.87 3.09
CA HIS A 10 -1.10 15.82 3.78
C HIS A 10 -1.33 15.19 5.15
N GLN A 11 -0.61 14.11 5.44
CA GLN A 11 -0.82 13.32 6.65
C GLN A 11 0.37 13.39 7.60
N GLY A 12 0.08 13.18 8.89
CA GLY A 12 1.08 13.18 9.94
C GLY A 12 1.75 14.54 10.18
N GLU A 13 2.78 14.53 11.01
CA GLU A 13 3.60 15.69 11.34
C GLU A 13 4.58 16.03 10.21
N GLU A 14 5.05 15.02 9.45
CA GLU A 14 5.91 15.24 8.28
C GLU A 14 5.13 15.83 7.09
N ARG A 15 3.80 15.91 7.21
CA ARG A 15 2.88 16.39 6.16
C ARG A 15 3.13 15.68 4.83
N SER A 16 3.38 14.38 4.87
CA SER A 16 3.66 13.61 3.66
C SER A 16 2.41 13.61 2.76
N PRO A 17 2.54 13.93 1.46
CA PRO A 17 1.39 13.96 0.57
C PRO A 17 0.92 12.55 0.21
N VAL A 18 -0.39 12.38 0.11
CA VAL A 18 -1.06 11.23 -0.50
C VAL A 18 -2.02 11.75 -1.55
N LEU A 19 -1.84 11.33 -2.79
CA LEU A 19 -2.71 11.66 -3.90
C LEU A 19 -3.82 10.61 -4.00
N ILE A 20 -5.07 11.03 -3.89
CA ILE A 20 -6.27 10.19 -3.89
C ILE A 20 -7.05 10.44 -5.18
N LEU A 21 -7.49 9.35 -5.79
CA LEU A 21 -7.85 9.28 -7.20
C LEU A 21 -9.09 8.40 -7.34
N ASP A 22 -10.27 9.01 -7.18
CA ASP A 22 -11.56 8.31 -7.32
C ASP A 22 -11.93 8.10 -8.78
N GLY A 23 -12.35 6.87 -9.12
CA GLY A 23 -12.62 6.49 -10.51
C GLY A 23 -11.33 6.46 -11.33
N PHE A 24 -10.31 5.73 -10.88
CA PHE A 24 -8.97 5.74 -11.47
C PHE A 24 -8.93 5.14 -12.89
N ALA A 25 -9.53 3.96 -13.07
CA ALA A 25 -9.60 3.29 -14.35
C ALA A 25 -10.94 3.59 -15.06
N PRO A 26 -10.94 3.85 -16.39
CA PRO A 26 -12.18 4.06 -17.13
C PRO A 26 -13.11 2.84 -17.09
N ASP A 27 -12.52 1.65 -17.13
CA ASP A 27 -13.21 0.38 -17.00
C ASP A 27 -12.51 -0.50 -15.96
N PRO A 28 -12.87 -0.39 -14.67
CA PRO A 28 -12.27 -1.21 -13.61
C PRO A 28 -12.66 -2.69 -13.72
N ALA A 29 -13.72 -3.04 -14.46
CA ALA A 29 -14.16 -4.43 -14.59
C ALA A 29 -13.15 -5.27 -15.38
N VAL A 30 -12.39 -4.66 -16.31
CA VAL A 30 -11.31 -5.33 -17.05
C VAL A 30 -10.24 -5.87 -16.11
N PHE A 31 -9.87 -5.12 -15.06
CA PHE A 31 -8.88 -5.57 -14.08
C PHE A 31 -9.38 -6.77 -13.27
N VAL A 32 -10.64 -6.73 -12.83
CA VAL A 32 -11.25 -7.86 -12.10
C VAL A 32 -11.34 -9.10 -12.98
N ALA A 33 -11.72 -8.93 -14.25
CA ALA A 33 -11.82 -10.03 -15.21
C ALA A 33 -10.46 -10.63 -15.54
N ASP A 34 -9.43 -9.81 -15.79
CA ASP A 34 -8.07 -10.27 -16.04
C ASP A 34 -7.47 -10.95 -14.80
N ALA A 35 -7.65 -10.38 -13.61
CA ALA A 35 -7.25 -11.04 -12.36
C ALA A 35 -7.92 -12.41 -12.23
N ALA A 36 -9.22 -12.51 -12.47
CA ALA A 36 -9.96 -13.77 -12.33
C ALA A 36 -9.59 -14.85 -13.36
N ALA A 37 -8.83 -14.51 -14.39
CA ALA A 37 -8.28 -15.44 -15.38
C ALA A 37 -6.82 -15.85 -15.07
N ARG A 38 -6.23 -15.34 -13.99
CA ARG A 38 -4.83 -15.60 -13.60
C ARG A 38 -4.71 -16.65 -12.51
N GLU A 39 -3.55 -17.29 -12.50
CA GLU A 39 -3.11 -18.10 -11.37
C GLU A 39 -2.43 -17.21 -10.33
N PHE A 40 -2.89 -17.32 -9.08
CA PHE A 40 -2.35 -16.59 -7.95
C PHE A 40 -1.44 -17.50 -7.11
N ALA A 41 -0.31 -16.96 -6.68
CA ALA A 41 0.61 -17.64 -5.77
C ALA A 41 1.21 -16.65 -4.77
N PRO A 42 1.74 -17.12 -3.62
CA PRO A 42 2.57 -16.26 -2.77
C PRO A 42 3.79 -15.75 -3.55
N ILE A 43 4.03 -14.43 -3.51
CA ILE A 43 5.21 -13.81 -4.13
C ILE A 43 5.94 -13.02 -3.04
N GLY A 44 7.10 -13.53 -2.63
CA GLY A 44 7.92 -12.98 -1.55
C GLY A 44 7.34 -13.21 -0.14
N PRO A 45 8.09 -12.84 0.91
CA PRO A 45 7.70 -13.13 2.30
C PRO A 45 6.82 -12.03 2.92
N TYR A 46 6.77 -10.84 2.32
CA TYR A 46 6.23 -9.64 2.97
C TYR A 46 4.71 -9.49 2.82
N TYR A 47 4.15 -9.87 1.67
CA TYR A 47 2.73 -9.71 1.44
C TYR A 47 1.92 -10.87 2.08
N PRO A 48 0.92 -10.59 2.94
CA PRO A 48 0.14 -11.61 3.63
C PRO A 48 -0.99 -12.17 2.77
N GLY A 49 -0.63 -12.74 1.62
CA GLY A 49 -1.59 -13.37 0.72
C GLY A 49 -0.97 -13.79 -0.60
N VAL A 50 -1.80 -13.81 -1.64
CA VAL A 50 -1.42 -14.28 -2.96
C VAL A 50 -1.40 -13.14 -3.98
N ARG A 51 -0.57 -13.30 -5.00
CA ARG A 51 -0.35 -12.32 -6.06
C ARG A 51 -0.31 -12.95 -7.45
N ALA A 52 -0.59 -12.13 -8.45
CA ALA A 52 -0.38 -12.43 -9.86
C ALA A 52 0.12 -11.16 -10.57
N THR A 53 0.99 -11.31 -11.58
CA THR A 53 1.52 -10.15 -12.33
C THR A 53 0.43 -9.45 -13.12
N VAL A 54 0.43 -8.12 -13.11
CA VAL A 54 -0.43 -7.28 -13.97
C VAL A 54 0.26 -7.06 -15.33
N PRO A 55 -0.42 -7.22 -16.46
CA PRO A 55 0.14 -6.89 -17.76
C PRO A 55 0.47 -5.40 -17.86
N ALA A 56 1.69 -5.07 -18.29
CA ALA A 56 2.10 -3.67 -18.49
C ALA A 56 1.13 -2.87 -19.39
N PRO A 57 0.59 -3.41 -20.51
CA PRO A 57 -0.36 -2.67 -21.34
C PRO A 57 -1.64 -2.24 -20.61
N LEU A 58 -2.03 -2.96 -19.55
CA LEU A 58 -3.28 -2.67 -18.83
C LEU A 58 -3.17 -1.41 -17.95
N ILE A 59 -1.95 -1.03 -17.56
CA ILE A 59 -1.69 0.12 -16.69
C ILE A 59 -0.96 1.27 -17.38
N ALA A 60 -0.42 1.06 -18.59
CA ALA A 60 0.42 2.04 -19.29
C ALA A 60 -0.25 3.40 -19.46
N ASP A 61 -1.46 3.44 -20.01
CA ASP A 61 -2.19 4.70 -20.26
C ASP A 61 -2.59 5.40 -18.96
N LEU A 62 -2.90 4.63 -17.91
CA LEU A 62 -3.22 5.17 -16.59
C LEU A 62 -2.01 5.85 -15.96
N LEU A 63 -0.82 5.25 -16.09
CA LEU A 63 0.42 5.82 -15.56
C LEU A 63 0.86 7.05 -16.34
N ALA A 64 0.72 7.04 -17.67
CA ALA A 64 0.98 8.22 -18.50
C ALA A 64 0.07 9.41 -18.12
N ALA A 65 -1.20 9.12 -17.80
CA ALA A 65 -2.15 10.14 -17.33
C ALA A 65 -1.88 10.61 -15.88
N LEU A 66 -1.24 9.76 -15.06
CA LEU A 66 -0.88 10.05 -13.66
C LEU A 66 0.40 10.87 -13.54
N GLU A 67 1.34 10.74 -14.49
CA GLU A 67 2.68 11.35 -14.42
C GLU A 67 2.67 12.86 -14.13
N PRO A 68 1.85 13.71 -14.79
CA PRO A 68 1.82 15.14 -14.48
C PRO A 68 1.40 15.44 -13.02
N LEU A 69 0.42 14.68 -12.51
CA LEU A 69 -0.06 14.84 -11.13
C LEU A 69 0.97 14.33 -10.13
N ALA A 70 1.67 13.25 -10.45
CA ALA A 70 2.75 12.73 -9.62
C ALA A 70 3.91 13.73 -9.55
N SER A 71 4.28 14.32 -10.69
CA SER A 71 5.32 15.36 -10.75
C SER A 71 4.93 16.59 -9.94
N GLU A 72 3.69 17.08 -10.07
CA GLU A 72 3.18 18.23 -9.28
C GLU A 72 3.14 17.94 -7.77
N THR A 73 2.70 16.74 -7.38
CA THR A 73 2.48 16.38 -5.97
C THR A 73 3.78 16.00 -5.25
N PHE A 74 4.67 15.27 -5.92
CA PHE A 74 5.85 14.64 -5.31
C PHE A 74 7.18 15.21 -5.83
N GLY A 75 7.16 16.13 -6.80
CA GLY A 75 8.36 16.69 -7.41
C GLY A 75 9.18 15.65 -8.16
N THR A 76 8.53 14.64 -8.75
CA THR A 76 9.20 13.51 -9.41
C THR A 76 9.44 13.72 -10.90
N GLY A 77 10.36 12.93 -11.45
CA GLY A 77 10.57 12.76 -12.87
C GLY A 77 9.55 11.80 -13.51
N ALA A 78 9.97 11.18 -14.61
CA ALA A 78 9.10 10.29 -15.39
C ALA A 78 8.78 9.00 -14.63
N LEU A 79 7.55 8.52 -14.75
CA LEU A 79 7.13 7.30 -14.06
C LEU A 79 7.53 6.06 -14.87
N SER A 80 8.17 5.11 -14.21
CA SER A 80 8.45 3.78 -14.78
C SER A 80 8.03 2.68 -13.82
N VAL A 81 7.43 1.63 -14.36
CA VAL A 81 6.99 0.46 -13.58
C VAL A 81 8.20 -0.39 -13.19
N VAL A 82 8.39 -0.57 -11.90
CA VAL A 82 9.32 -1.57 -11.35
C VAL A 82 8.61 -2.91 -11.33
N GLU A 83 7.45 -2.95 -10.67
CA GLU A 83 6.64 -4.14 -10.48
C GLU A 83 5.15 -3.75 -10.42
N ALA A 84 4.27 -4.64 -10.88
CA ALA A 84 2.83 -4.48 -10.76
C ALA A 84 2.15 -5.83 -10.50
N TYR A 85 1.41 -5.91 -9.40
CA TYR A 85 0.75 -7.15 -8.97
C TYR A 85 -0.72 -6.93 -8.65
N TYR A 86 -1.57 -7.82 -9.15
CA TYR A 86 -2.82 -8.12 -8.46
C TYR A 86 -2.45 -8.75 -7.13
N SER A 87 -3.08 -8.27 -6.06
CA SER A 87 -2.77 -8.66 -4.70
C SER A 87 -4.09 -8.95 -3.97
N ILE A 88 -4.17 -10.12 -3.34
CA ILE A 88 -5.34 -10.53 -2.55
C ILE A 88 -4.86 -11.01 -1.19
N VAL A 89 -5.39 -10.40 -0.14
CA VAL A 89 -5.10 -10.82 1.23
C VAL A 89 -5.82 -12.13 1.51
N THR A 90 -5.07 -13.18 1.86
CA THR A 90 -5.61 -14.53 2.10
C THR A 90 -5.04 -15.19 3.36
N THR A 91 -4.00 -14.62 3.97
CA THR A 91 -3.38 -15.20 5.17
C THR A 91 -4.25 -14.92 6.39
N ALA A 92 -4.65 -15.96 7.12
CA ALA A 92 -5.38 -15.76 8.37
C ALA A 92 -4.50 -15.05 9.43
N PRO A 93 -5.07 -14.22 10.31
CA PRO A 93 -4.34 -13.54 11.39
C PRO A 93 -3.36 -14.45 12.17
N SER A 94 -3.83 -15.62 12.57
CA SER A 94 -3.03 -16.61 13.33
C SER A 94 -1.85 -17.19 12.56
N ALA A 95 -1.83 -17.06 11.23
CA ALA A 95 -0.78 -17.55 10.35
C ALA A 95 0.19 -16.43 9.88
N LEU A 96 0.00 -15.19 10.34
CA LEU A 96 0.86 -14.08 9.95
C LEU A 96 2.28 -14.26 10.48
N ALA A 97 3.26 -14.08 9.60
CA ALA A 97 4.65 -13.94 10.00
C ALA A 97 4.86 -12.64 10.81
N PRO A 98 5.86 -12.56 11.70
CA PRO A 98 6.15 -11.36 12.49
C PRO A 98 6.17 -10.06 11.68
N ILE A 99 6.80 -10.08 10.50
CA ILE A 99 6.92 -8.91 9.61
C ILE A 99 5.59 -8.44 9.01
N GLN A 100 4.57 -9.30 8.98
CA GLN A 100 3.24 -9.00 8.42
C GLN A 100 2.30 -8.36 9.45
N ARG A 101 2.75 -8.25 10.72
CA ARG A 101 1.99 -7.71 11.86
C ARG A 101 2.37 -6.26 12.19
N LEU A 102 3.33 -5.70 11.46
CA LEU A 102 3.95 -4.41 11.71
C LEU A 102 3.86 -3.52 10.47
N PRO A 103 3.78 -2.18 10.63
CA PRO A 103 3.96 -1.24 9.52
C PRO A 103 5.28 -1.48 8.80
N HIS A 104 5.28 -1.23 7.49
CA HIS A 104 6.45 -1.40 6.64
C HIS A 104 6.65 -0.21 5.70
N ILE A 105 7.81 -0.19 5.08
CA ILE A 105 8.13 0.60 3.90
C ILE A 105 8.37 -0.36 2.74
N ASP A 106 8.06 0.07 1.52
CA ASP A 106 8.35 -0.73 0.31
C ASP A 106 9.80 -0.58 -0.15
N GLY A 107 10.42 0.56 0.19
CA GLY A 107 11.81 0.84 -0.14
C GLY A 107 12.30 2.16 0.43
N VAL A 108 13.62 2.32 0.50
CA VAL A 108 14.28 3.51 1.09
C VAL A 108 14.60 4.61 0.07
N GLY A 109 14.29 4.41 -1.21
CA GLY A 109 14.55 5.37 -2.28
C GLY A 109 13.55 6.52 -2.27
N GLU A 110 14.04 7.76 -2.41
CA GLU A 110 13.20 8.96 -2.44
C GLU A 110 12.43 9.11 -3.76
N ASP A 111 12.94 8.50 -4.82
CA ASP A 111 12.40 8.40 -6.17
C ASP A 111 11.42 7.22 -6.34
N ARG A 112 10.95 6.63 -5.24
CA ARG A 112 10.05 5.46 -5.26
C ARG A 112 8.65 5.84 -4.80
N LEU A 113 7.66 5.50 -5.63
CA LEU A 113 6.26 5.67 -5.31
C LEU A 113 5.53 4.32 -5.33
N ALA A 114 4.52 4.19 -4.47
CA ALA A 114 3.59 3.08 -4.44
C ALA A 114 2.21 3.57 -4.85
N LEU A 115 1.62 2.92 -5.86
CA LEU A 115 0.26 3.13 -6.32
C LEU A 115 -0.58 1.92 -5.94
N LEU A 116 -1.60 2.14 -5.12
CA LEU A 116 -2.59 1.13 -4.73
C LEU A 116 -3.93 1.45 -5.37
N HIS A 117 -4.41 0.60 -6.27
CA HIS A 117 -5.73 0.70 -6.88
C HIS A 117 -6.66 -0.39 -6.31
N TYR A 118 -7.72 0.04 -5.63
CA TYR A 118 -8.65 -0.82 -4.93
C TYR A 118 -9.76 -1.30 -5.86
N LEU A 119 -9.98 -2.61 -5.90
CA LEU A 119 -10.96 -3.27 -6.77
C LEU A 119 -11.87 -4.24 -6.00
N SER A 120 -11.81 -4.22 -4.67
CA SER A 120 -12.71 -5.04 -3.86
C SER A 120 -14.13 -4.48 -3.88
N PRO A 121 -15.15 -5.29 -4.20
CA PRO A 121 -16.52 -4.80 -4.33
C PRO A 121 -17.18 -4.48 -2.99
N ASN A 122 -16.65 -5.00 -1.88
CA ASN A 122 -17.20 -4.75 -0.55
C ASN A 122 -16.75 -3.40 0.05
N GLU A 123 -15.76 -2.74 -0.57
CA GLU A 123 -15.15 -1.48 -0.12
C GLU A 123 -14.74 -1.48 1.37
N ARG A 124 -14.35 -2.66 1.86
CA ARG A 124 -13.93 -2.85 3.26
C ARG A 124 -12.41 -2.74 3.38
N GLY A 125 -11.99 -1.99 4.39
CA GLY A 125 -10.58 -1.75 4.68
C GLY A 125 -9.99 -0.60 3.86
N GLY A 126 -8.68 -0.64 3.65
CA GLY A 126 -7.96 0.45 3.02
C GLY A 126 -6.46 0.35 3.26
N THR A 127 -5.80 1.50 3.39
CA THR A 127 -4.40 1.60 3.82
C THR A 127 -4.30 2.55 5.01
N ALA A 128 -3.63 2.09 6.06
CA ALA A 128 -3.30 2.88 7.22
C ALA A 128 -1.82 3.30 7.17
N PHE A 129 -1.54 4.49 7.66
CA PHE A 129 -0.20 5.07 7.74
C PHE A 129 0.17 5.29 9.20
N PHE A 130 1.47 5.18 9.49
CA PHE A 130 1.95 5.09 10.86
C PHE A 130 3.17 5.97 11.12
N ARG A 131 3.39 6.23 12.41
CA ARG A 131 4.61 6.80 12.95
C ARG A 131 5.23 5.84 13.95
N GLN A 132 6.52 5.56 13.86
CA GLN A 132 7.22 4.85 14.93
C GLN A 132 7.36 5.79 16.13
N ARG A 133 6.94 5.34 17.32
CA ARG A 133 6.90 6.21 18.51
C ARG A 133 8.29 6.57 19.03
N SER A 134 9.22 5.62 19.04
CA SER A 134 10.57 5.78 19.58
C SER A 134 11.44 6.73 18.77
N THR A 135 11.26 6.79 17.45
CA THR A 135 12.03 7.66 16.55
C THR A 135 11.27 8.91 16.10
N GLY A 136 9.94 8.87 16.16
CA GLY A 136 9.07 9.89 15.56
C GLY A 136 9.00 9.81 14.03
N TYR A 137 9.61 8.81 13.39
CA TYR A 137 9.62 8.71 11.93
C TYR A 137 8.27 8.26 11.37
N GLU A 138 7.80 8.99 10.36
CA GLU A 138 6.63 8.63 9.52
C GLU A 138 7.11 8.10 8.15
N SER A 139 8.30 8.53 7.72
CA SER A 139 9.02 8.02 6.56
C SER A 139 10.45 7.58 6.92
N VAL A 140 10.96 6.58 6.21
CA VAL A 140 12.26 5.94 6.46
C VAL A 140 13.06 5.84 5.15
N ASP A 141 13.82 6.89 4.86
CA ASP A 141 14.80 6.89 3.78
C ASP A 141 16.09 6.10 4.14
N ARG A 142 17.06 6.12 3.22
CA ARG A 142 18.32 5.39 3.36
C ARG A 142 19.16 5.83 4.56
N SER A 143 19.09 7.12 4.92
CA SER A 143 19.81 7.69 6.07
C SER A 143 19.13 7.36 7.40
N ARG A 144 17.80 7.26 7.40
CA ARG A 144 16.99 6.94 8.59
C ARG A 144 16.94 5.45 8.89
N TYR A 145 17.07 4.59 7.88
CA TYR A 145 16.87 3.14 8.00
C TYR A 145 17.68 2.47 9.12
N PRO A 146 19.00 2.74 9.32
CA PRO A 146 19.75 2.11 10.40
C PRO A 146 19.21 2.45 11.79
N SER A 147 18.82 3.71 12.01
CA SER A 147 18.22 4.18 13.27
C SER A 147 16.83 3.59 13.49
N TYR A 148 15.99 3.60 12.46
CA TYR A 148 14.66 2.97 12.46
C TYR A 148 14.75 1.49 12.84
N ALA A 149 15.59 0.73 12.15
CA ALA A 149 15.72 -0.71 12.36
C ALA A 149 16.26 -1.04 13.77
N SER A 150 17.22 -0.27 14.26
CA SER A 150 17.78 -0.45 15.62
C SER A 150 16.73 -0.13 16.68
N ALA A 151 15.98 0.96 16.52
CA ALA A 151 14.90 1.32 17.43
C ALA A 151 13.80 0.27 17.44
N LEU A 152 13.38 -0.23 16.27
CA LEU A 152 12.35 -1.27 16.18
C LEU A 152 12.76 -2.55 16.92
N GLN A 153 14.03 -2.94 16.82
CA GLN A 153 14.54 -4.10 17.56
C GLN A 153 14.51 -3.88 19.08
N LEU A 154 14.81 -2.66 19.55
CA LEU A 154 14.72 -2.32 20.97
C LEU A 154 13.26 -2.31 21.43
N ASP A 155 12.37 -1.68 20.67
CA ASP A 155 10.94 -1.60 21.00
C ASP A 155 10.31 -3.00 21.08
N VAL A 156 10.66 -3.91 20.18
CA VAL A 156 10.20 -5.32 20.22
C VAL A 156 10.78 -6.08 21.42
N ARG A 157 12.01 -5.77 21.85
CA ARG A 157 12.58 -6.39 23.08
C ARG A 157 11.89 -5.88 24.34
N GLU A 158 11.48 -4.61 24.35
CA GLU A 158 10.82 -3.97 25.49
C GLU A 158 9.34 -4.35 25.61
N HIS A 159 8.60 -4.24 24.51
CA HIS A 159 7.14 -4.42 24.49
C HIS A 159 6.68 -5.79 23.99
N GLY A 160 7.60 -6.61 23.48
CA GLY A 160 7.29 -7.87 22.82
C GLY A 160 6.93 -7.71 21.35
N LEU A 161 6.85 -8.84 20.65
CA LEU A 161 6.35 -8.88 19.29
C LEU A 161 4.82 -8.71 19.31
N PRO A 162 4.21 -7.95 18.37
CA PRO A 162 2.76 -7.88 18.26
C PRO A 162 2.11 -9.25 18.10
N ASP A 163 0.89 -9.33 18.62
CA ASP A 163 0.01 -10.49 18.47
C ASP A 163 -0.17 -10.89 17.00
N ALA A 164 -0.54 -12.14 16.77
CA ALA A 164 -0.80 -12.67 15.43
C ALA A 164 -2.11 -12.11 14.86
N ALA A 165 -2.06 -10.84 14.49
CA ALA A 165 -3.16 -10.05 13.95
C ALA A 165 -2.64 -9.02 12.94
N TYR A 166 -3.53 -8.59 12.04
CA TYR A 166 -3.29 -7.37 11.30
C TYR A 166 -3.31 -6.20 12.26
N ILE A 167 -2.36 -5.28 12.11
CA ILE A 167 -2.33 -4.08 12.94
C ILE A 167 -3.61 -3.26 12.75
N ASP A 168 -4.24 -2.88 13.85
CA ASP A 168 -5.43 -2.03 13.85
C ASP A 168 -5.22 -0.86 14.82
N GLY A 169 -4.87 0.29 14.25
CA GLY A 169 -4.72 1.53 15.01
C GLY A 169 -3.40 1.61 15.78
N ASP A 170 -3.47 2.22 16.95
CA ASP A 170 -2.29 2.49 17.78
C ASP A 170 -1.79 1.21 18.47
N THR A 171 -0.46 1.10 18.56
CA THR A 171 0.25 0.07 19.32
C THR A 171 1.30 0.75 20.22
N PRO A 172 1.94 0.01 21.16
CA PRO A 172 3.09 0.54 21.89
C PRO A 172 4.28 0.95 21.01
N LEU A 173 4.40 0.38 19.80
CA LEU A 173 5.50 0.67 18.87
C LEU A 173 5.16 1.80 17.89
N PHE A 174 3.90 1.86 17.45
CA PHE A 174 3.46 2.73 16.36
C PHE A 174 2.19 3.50 16.72
N ALA A 175 2.09 4.74 16.27
CA ALA A 175 0.86 5.52 16.25
C ALA A 175 0.26 5.48 14.83
N CYS A 176 -1.04 5.26 14.69
CA CYS A 176 -1.75 5.38 13.41
C CYS A 176 -2.05 6.86 13.16
N ILE A 177 -1.48 7.41 12.09
CA ILE A 177 -1.57 8.86 11.80
C ILE A 177 -2.59 9.20 10.71
N ALA A 178 -2.95 8.22 9.87
CA ALA A 178 -3.97 8.39 8.83
C ALA A 178 -4.51 7.05 8.36
N ARG A 179 -5.73 7.08 7.83
CA ARG A 179 -6.39 5.95 7.17
C ARG A 179 -7.05 6.43 5.88
N HIS A 180 -6.85 5.67 4.82
CA HIS A 180 -7.46 5.89 3.53
C HIS A 180 -8.33 4.70 3.19
N GLN A 181 -9.64 4.91 3.22
CA GLN A 181 -10.61 3.87 2.87
C GLN A 181 -10.41 3.44 1.41
N GLY A 182 -10.32 2.12 1.20
CA GLY A 182 -10.31 1.51 -0.12
C GLY A 182 -11.72 1.46 -0.70
N ARG A 183 -12.00 2.35 -1.66
CA ARG A 183 -13.25 2.35 -2.44
C ARG A 183 -13.03 1.67 -3.77
N PHE A 184 -14.06 1.05 -4.32
CA PHE A 184 -13.96 0.41 -5.62
C PHE A 184 -13.56 1.43 -6.68
N ASN A 185 -12.54 1.10 -7.47
CA ASN A 185 -11.93 1.96 -8.46
C ASN A 185 -11.29 3.25 -7.90
N ARG A 186 -10.94 3.30 -6.61
CA ARG A 186 -10.06 4.34 -6.07
C ARG A 186 -8.61 3.92 -6.21
N ALA A 187 -7.74 4.85 -6.58
CA ALA A 187 -6.31 4.71 -6.38
C ALA A 187 -5.80 5.68 -5.31
N ILE A 188 -4.73 5.28 -4.62
CA ILE A 188 -3.89 6.19 -3.82
C ILE A 188 -2.43 6.05 -4.27
N LEU A 189 -1.74 7.18 -4.37
CA LEU A 189 -0.32 7.26 -4.67
C LEU A 189 0.40 7.93 -3.49
N TYR A 190 1.48 7.33 -3.03
CA TYR A 190 2.29 7.82 -1.91
C TYR A 190 3.76 7.39 -2.06
N ARG A 191 4.67 7.98 -1.28
CA ARG A 191 6.08 7.59 -1.30
C ARG A 191 6.29 6.21 -0.67
N SER A 192 7.04 5.35 -1.35
CA SER A 192 7.34 3.98 -0.92
C SER A 192 8.09 3.90 0.41
N ASN A 193 8.74 4.97 0.85
CA ASN A 193 9.43 5.06 2.13
C ASN A 193 8.52 5.46 3.30
N THR A 194 7.21 5.61 3.10
CA THR A 194 6.25 5.95 4.16
C THR A 194 5.83 4.69 4.92
N LEU A 195 5.80 4.75 6.25
CA LEU A 195 5.35 3.63 7.09
C LEU A 195 3.85 3.39 6.93
N HIS A 196 3.48 2.21 6.45
CA HIS A 196 2.10 1.88 6.15
C HIS A 196 1.79 0.38 6.33
N CYS A 197 0.50 0.06 6.35
CA CYS A 197 -0.02 -1.31 6.34
C CYS A 197 -1.39 -1.34 5.66
N ALA A 198 -1.82 -2.53 5.24
CA ALA A 198 -3.21 -2.74 4.89
C ALA A 198 -4.09 -2.49 6.12
N ASP A 199 -5.10 -1.65 5.98
CA ASP A 199 -6.15 -1.46 6.98
C ASP A 199 -7.24 -2.51 6.72
N LEU A 200 -7.40 -3.48 7.62
CA LEU A 200 -8.27 -4.63 7.45
C LEU A 200 -9.18 -4.78 8.67
N PRO A 201 -10.51 -4.70 8.51
CA PRO A 201 -11.43 -5.01 9.60
C PRO A 201 -11.21 -6.44 10.10
N ALA A 202 -11.30 -6.64 11.42
CA ALA A 202 -11.08 -7.95 12.05
C ALA A 202 -12.05 -9.05 11.54
N ASP A 203 -13.24 -8.66 11.10
CA ASP A 203 -14.29 -9.52 10.54
C ASP A 203 -14.27 -9.57 9.00
N LEU A 204 -13.19 -9.11 8.35
CA LEU A 204 -13.05 -9.18 6.90
C LEU A 204 -12.98 -10.65 6.45
N SER A 205 -13.94 -11.07 5.63
CA SER A 205 -13.90 -12.39 5.00
C SER A 205 -12.75 -12.45 4.00
N LEU A 206 -11.77 -13.30 4.29
CA LEU A 206 -10.66 -13.57 3.38
C LEU A 206 -11.10 -14.57 2.31
N SER A 207 -10.92 -14.21 1.04
CA SER A 207 -11.20 -15.08 -0.09
C SER A 207 -10.11 -14.90 -1.14
N PRO A 208 -9.59 -15.99 -1.74
CA PRO A 208 -8.64 -15.90 -2.84
C PRO A 208 -9.30 -15.54 -4.17
N ASP A 209 -10.64 -15.55 -4.29
CA ASP A 209 -11.34 -15.21 -5.53
C ASP A 209 -11.28 -13.68 -5.75
N PRO A 210 -10.66 -13.20 -6.85
CA PRO A 210 -10.54 -11.77 -7.16
C PRO A 210 -11.88 -11.03 -7.23
N ARG A 211 -12.99 -11.74 -7.48
CA ARG A 211 -14.33 -11.16 -7.60
C ARG A 211 -14.99 -10.81 -6.27
N ILE A 212 -14.53 -11.38 -5.16
CA ILE A 212 -15.14 -11.18 -3.83
C ILE A 212 -14.11 -10.87 -2.73
N GLY A 213 -12.86 -11.27 -2.94
CA GLY A 213 -11.74 -10.99 -2.04
C GLY A 213 -11.37 -9.51 -2.03
N ARG A 214 -10.45 -9.15 -1.13
CA ARG A 214 -9.84 -7.82 -1.10
C ARG A 214 -8.80 -7.69 -2.20
N LEU A 215 -9.26 -7.56 -3.44
CA LEU A 215 -8.41 -7.35 -4.62
C LEU A 215 -7.88 -5.91 -4.67
N THR A 216 -6.58 -5.77 -4.83
CA THR A 216 -5.91 -4.51 -5.20
C THR A 216 -4.94 -4.74 -6.35
N VAL A 217 -4.67 -3.70 -7.13
CA VAL A 217 -3.47 -3.61 -7.97
C VAL A 217 -2.44 -2.78 -7.21
N ASN A 218 -1.30 -3.37 -6.92
CA ASN A 218 -0.16 -2.72 -6.28
C ASN A 218 0.91 -2.50 -7.36
N THR A 219 1.17 -1.25 -7.69
CA THR A 219 2.18 -0.85 -8.68
C THR A 219 3.28 -0.06 -7.99
N PHE A 220 4.51 -0.55 -8.10
CA PHE A 220 5.71 0.10 -7.57
C PHE A 220 6.43 0.82 -8.70
N LEU A 221 6.75 2.09 -8.49
CA LEU A 221 7.22 3.01 -9.52
C LEU A 221 8.62 3.54 -9.18
N SER A 222 9.47 3.67 -10.19
CA SER A 222 10.58 4.64 -10.21
C SER A 222 10.03 5.96 -10.72
N ALA A 223 10.51 7.05 -10.14
CA ALA A 223 10.08 8.41 -10.45
C ALA A 223 11.29 9.36 -10.49
N ALA A 224 12.36 8.87 -11.12
CA ALA A 224 13.65 9.53 -11.27
C ALA A 224 13.72 10.44 -12.50
#